data_AF-A0A8J7XFJ1-F1
#
_entry.id   AF-A0A8J7XFJ1-F1
#
_cell.length_a   1.000
_cell.length_b   1.000
_cell.length_c   1.000
_cell.angle_alpha   90.00
_cell.angle_beta   90.00
_cell.angle_gamma   90.00
#
_symmetry.space_group_name_H-M   'P 1'
#
loop_
_entity.id
_entity.type
_entity.pdbx_description
1 polymer ?
#
loop_
_entity_poly.entity_id
_entity_poly.type
_entity_poly.pdbx_seq_one_letter_code
_entity_poly.pdbx_strand_id
1 'polypeptide(L)'
;MLSFHENLILMMLVPKEMYGYEIMKNLGELTTGIYEPKSGTLYPALKRLEKKGLVSSEIKEIEGNRIRYYRITEKGKGRLERLWTMISRIEDFRSKVKV
;
A
#
# COMPACT_ATOMS: atom_id res chain seq x y z
N MET A 1 10.95 -9.88 -5.08
CA MET A 1 11.07 -8.46 -4.65
C MET A 1 9.68 -7.82 -4.64
N LEU A 2 9.36 -6.88 -3.74
CA LEU A 2 8.10 -6.10 -3.85
C LEU A 2 8.29 -5.01 -4.89
N SER A 3 7.27 -4.78 -5.73
CA SER A 3 7.27 -3.65 -6.66
C SER A 3 7.08 -2.32 -5.93
N PHE A 4 7.41 -1.21 -6.59
CA PHE A 4 7.16 0.14 -6.05
C PHE A 4 5.69 0.33 -5.67
N HIS A 5 4.76 0.02 -6.58
CA HIS A 5 3.33 0.15 -6.32
C HIS A 5 2.81 -0.75 -5.19
N GLU A 6 3.37 -1.95 -5.00
CA GLU A 6 3.01 -2.81 -3.86
C GLU A 6 3.38 -2.16 -2.53
N ASN A 7 4.50 -1.44 -2.46
CA ASN A 7 4.84 -0.68 -1.26
C ASN A 7 3.89 0.49 -1.06
N LEU A 8 3.49 1.20 -2.13
CA LEU A 8 2.49 2.28 -2.05
C LEU A 8 1.17 1.78 -1.45
N ILE A 9 0.65 0.66 -1.97
CA ILE A 9 -0.58 0.03 -1.45
C ILE A 9 -0.42 -0.34 0.02
N LEU A 10 0.72 -0.93 0.40
CA LEU A 10 0.99 -1.32 1.79
C LEU A 10 1.02 -0.11 2.73
N MET A 11 1.58 1.02 2.30
CA MET A 11 1.59 2.27 3.07
C MET A 11 0.19 2.83 3.32
N MET A 12 -0.72 2.72 2.35
CA MET A 12 -2.11 3.18 2.52
C MET A 12 -2.84 2.46 3.65
N LEU A 13 -2.46 1.21 3.94
CA LEU A 13 -3.10 0.40 4.97
C LEU A 13 -2.54 0.63 6.38
N VAL A 14 -1.57 1.53 6.54
CA VAL A 14 -0.97 1.85 7.85
C VAL A 14 -1.94 2.56 8.80
N PRO A 15 -2.66 3.63 8.39
CA PRO A 15 -3.49 4.39 9.33
C PRO A 15 -4.76 3.63 9.74
N LYS A 16 -5.33 2.87 8.81
CA LYS A 16 -6.56 2.09 9.00
C LYS A 16 -6.68 1.00 7.93
N GLU A 17 -7.57 0.04 8.18
CA GLU A 17 -8.05 -0.85 7.13
C GLU A 17 -8.86 -0.06 6.08
N MET A 18 -8.81 -0.51 4.83
CA MET A 18 -9.47 0.16 3.71
C MET A 18 -10.05 -0.87 2.72
N TYR A 19 -11.12 -0.51 2.03
CA TYR A 19 -11.59 -1.28 0.87
C TYR A 19 -10.93 -0.81 -0.42
N GLY A 20 -11.04 -1.61 -1.49
CA GLY A 20 -10.26 -1.42 -2.71
C GLY A 20 -10.37 -0.02 -3.32
N TYR A 21 -11.56 0.58 -3.32
CA TYR A 21 -11.78 1.92 -3.84
C TYR A 21 -11.12 3.02 -2.99
N GLU A 22 -11.18 2.95 -1.66
CA GLU A 22 -10.44 3.88 -0.79
C GLU A 22 -8.95 3.85 -1.09
N ILE A 23 -8.37 2.66 -1.29
CA ILE A 23 -6.94 2.54 -1.60
C ILE A 23 -6.60 3.24 -2.93
N MET A 24 -7.40 3.05 -3.98
CA MET A 24 -7.16 3.70 -5.28
C MET A 24 -7.27 5.23 -5.16
N LYS A 25 -8.31 5.70 -4.49
CA LYS A 25 -8.56 7.14 -4.28
C LYS A 25 -7.41 7.79 -3.50
N ASN A 26 -7.04 7.21 -2.35
CA ASN A 26 -6.00 7.76 -1.49
C ASN A 26 -4.61 7.73 -2.16
N LEU A 27 -4.34 6.74 -3.02
CA LEU A 27 -3.11 6.72 -3.82
C LEU A 27 -3.08 7.83 -4.88
N GLY A 28 -4.20 8.08 -5.55
CA GLY A 28 -4.32 9.21 -6.47
C GLY A 28 -4.07 10.54 -5.77
N GLU A 29 -4.70 10.74 -4.61
CA GLU A 29 -4.51 11.96 -3.79
C GLU A 29 -3.07 12.12 -3.31
N LEU A 30 -2.48 11.06 -2.71
CA LEU A 30 -1.10 11.09 -2.22
C LEU A 30 -0.10 11.45 -3.32
N THR A 31 -0.32 10.92 -4.53
CA THR A 31 0.61 11.08 -5.65
C THR A 31 0.26 12.25 -6.55
N THR A 32 -0.71 13.09 -6.16
CA THR A 32 -1.18 14.23 -6.98
C THR A 32 -1.55 13.78 -8.41
N GLY A 33 -2.21 12.64 -8.53
CA GLY A 33 -2.64 12.04 -9.80
C GLY A 33 -1.54 11.33 -10.61
N ILE A 34 -0.28 11.31 -10.15
CA ILE A 34 0.82 10.62 -10.85
C ILE A 34 0.58 9.10 -10.89
N TYR A 35 -0.04 8.54 -9.85
CA TYR A 35 -0.35 7.12 -9.77
C TYR A 35 -1.77 6.84 -9.29
N GLU A 36 -2.61 6.42 -10.24
CA GLU A 36 -4.00 6.03 -10.01
C GLU A 36 -4.23 4.59 -10.49
N PRO A 37 -3.99 3.57 -9.64
CA PRO A 37 -4.20 2.19 -10.04
C PRO A 37 -5.66 1.93 -10.34
N LYS A 38 -5.93 1.31 -11.49
CA LYS A 38 -7.24 0.72 -11.78
C LYS A 38 -7.42 -0.60 -11.02
N SER A 39 -8.66 -1.09 -10.96
CA SER A 39 -9.00 -2.38 -10.33
C SER A 39 -8.14 -3.54 -10.84
N GLY A 40 -7.89 -3.60 -12.15
CA GLY A 40 -7.04 -4.61 -12.79
C GLY A 40 -5.57 -4.60 -12.35
N THR A 41 -5.10 -3.52 -11.72
CA THR A 41 -3.76 -3.40 -11.15
C THR A 41 -3.77 -3.64 -9.64
N LEU A 42 -4.74 -3.04 -8.95
CA LEU A 42 -4.85 -3.09 -7.49
C LEU A 42 -5.07 -4.52 -6.98
N TYR A 43 -6.10 -5.22 -7.48
CA TYR A 43 -6.48 -6.51 -6.91
C TYR A 43 -5.44 -7.61 -7.10
N PRO A 44 -4.76 -7.71 -8.25
CA PRO A 44 -3.61 -8.61 -8.37
C PRO A 44 -2.47 -8.26 -7.40
N ALA A 45 -2.22 -6.98 -7.13
CA ALA A 45 -1.21 -6.56 -6.16
C ALA A 45 -1.60 -6.94 -4.73
N LEU A 46 -2.85 -6.69 -4.33
CA LEU A 46 -3.38 -7.10 -3.02
C LEU A 46 -3.29 -8.61 -2.83
N LYS A 47 -3.68 -9.41 -3.84
CA LYS A 47 -3.56 -10.88 -3.80
C LYS A 47 -2.10 -11.33 -3.61
N ARG A 48 -1.13 -10.65 -4.23
CA ARG A 48 0.30 -10.94 -4.03
C ARG A 48 0.78 -10.53 -2.64
N LEU A 49 0.31 -9.42 -2.10
CA LEU A 49 0.62 -8.97 -0.73
C LEU A 49 0.05 -9.93 0.32
N GLU A 50 -1.17 -10.42 0.12
CA GLU A 50 -1.78 -11.47 0.95
C GLU A 50 -1.00 -12.78 0.88
N LYS A 51 -0.64 -13.25 -0.32
CA LYS A 51 0.20 -14.44 -0.49
C LYS A 51 1.55 -14.32 0.21
N LYS A 52 2.10 -13.09 0.30
CA LYS A 52 3.34 -12.79 1.03
C LYS A 52 3.13 -12.66 2.55
N GLY A 53 1.89 -12.65 3.02
CA GLY A 53 1.50 -12.45 4.43
C GLY A 53 1.70 -11.02 4.93
N LEU A 54 1.74 -10.04 4.02
CA LEU A 54 1.96 -8.62 4.35
C LEU A 54 0.64 -7.86 4.57
N VAL A 55 -0.44 -8.41 4.03
CA VAL A 55 -1.81 -7.89 4.13
C VAL A 55 -2.73 -9.05 4.47
N SER A 56 -3.76 -8.80 5.25
CA SER A 56 -4.91 -9.68 5.46
C SER A 56 -6.18 -9.02 4.93
N SER A 57 -7.20 -9.79 4.61
CA SER A 57 -8.51 -9.25 4.25
C SER A 57 -9.66 -9.88 5.02
N GLU A 58 -10.72 -9.11 5.17
CA GLU A 58 -11.97 -9.49 5.82
C GLU A 58 -13.14 -9.01 4.95
N ILE A 59 -14.18 -9.84 4.80
CA ILE A 59 -15.42 -9.42 4.15
C ILE A 59 -16.35 -8.89 5.25
N LYS A 60 -16.78 -7.64 5.11
CA LYS A 60 -17.74 -7.00 6.00
C LYS A 60 -19.06 -6.78 5.28
N GLU A 61 -20.16 -6.96 5.99
CA GLU A 61 -21.50 -6.65 5.49
C GLU A 61 -21.89 -5.24 5.96
N ILE A 62 -22.16 -4.35 5.00
CA ILE A 62 -22.54 -2.96 5.24
C ILE A 62 -23.77 -2.69 4.39
N GLU A 63 -24.92 -2.43 5.02
CA GLU A 63 -26.19 -2.16 4.32
C GLU A 63 -26.56 -3.25 3.29
N GLY A 64 -26.31 -4.52 3.64
CA GLY A 64 -26.55 -5.66 2.75
C GLY A 64 -25.48 -5.89 1.67
N ASN A 65 -24.47 -5.02 1.57
CA ASN A 65 -23.36 -5.15 0.64
C ASN A 65 -22.16 -5.85 1.30
N ARG A 66 -21.59 -6.84 0.61
CA ARG A 66 -20.36 -7.51 1.03
C ARG A 66 -19.14 -6.79 0.48
N ILE A 67 -18.43 -6.07 1.35
CA ILE A 67 -17.25 -5.27 1.01
C ILE A 67 -16.01 -5.93 1.60
N ARG A 68 -14.99 -6.15 0.78
CA ARG A 68 -13.70 -6.66 1.25
C ARG A 68 -12.81 -5.51 1.72
N TYR A 69 -12.48 -5.54 3.02
CA TYR A 69 -11.51 -4.67 3.65
C TYR A 69 -10.15 -5.35 3.72
N TYR A 70 -9.09 -4.55 3.62
CA TYR A 70 -7.71 -4.99 3.70
C TYR A 70 -7.03 -4.30 4.88
N ARG A 71 -6.16 -5.02 5.57
CA ARG A 71 -5.39 -4.53 6.72
C ARG A 71 -3.93 -4.95 6.60
N ILE A 72 -3.02 -4.07 6.97
CA ILE A 72 -1.59 -4.41 7.07
C ILE A 72 -1.35 -5.38 8.23
N THR A 73 -0.49 -6.38 8.02
CA THR A 73 -0.05 -7.29 9.09
C THR A 73 1.22 -6.77 9.77
N GLU A 74 1.61 -7.34 10.91
CA GLU A 74 2.90 -7.01 11.55
C GLU A 74 4.10 -7.27 10.62
N LYS A 75 4.04 -8.34 9.81
CA LYS A 75 5.04 -8.61 8.77
C LYS A 75 5.06 -7.51 7.70
N GLY A 76 3.89 -6.98 7.34
CA GLY A 76 3.72 -5.82 6.47
C GLY A 76 4.39 -4.57 7.05
N LYS A 77 4.14 -4.26 8.33
CA LYS A 77 4.78 -3.13 9.02
C LYS A 77 6.30 -3.23 9.03
N GLY A 78 6.85 -4.40 9.38
CA GLY A 78 8.30 -4.62 9.32
C GLY A 78 8.89 -4.52 7.91
N ARG A 79 8.10 -4.78 6.85
CA ARG A 79 8.52 -4.50 5.47
C ARG A 79 8.62 -2.99 5.21
N LEU A 80 7.69 -2.19 5.72
CA LEU A 80 7.72 -0.74 5.59
C LEU A 80 8.86 -0.11 6.39
N GLU A 81 9.16 -0.57 7.60
CA GLU A 81 10.30 -0.08 8.38
C GLU A 81 11.63 -0.19 7.61
N ARG A 82 11.85 -1.35 6.95
CA ARG A 82 13.03 -1.55 6.08
C ARG A 82 13.01 -0.62 4.87
N LEU A 83 11.83 -0.34 4.31
CA LEU A 83 11.69 0.59 3.20
C LEU A 83 12.00 2.02 3.65
N TRP A 84 11.48 2.45 4.78
CA TRP A 84 11.74 3.78 5.35
C TRP A 84 13.22 3.99 5.66
N THR A 85 13.87 2.99 6.24
CA THR A 85 15.33 3.01 6.46
C THR A 85 16.09 3.21 5.15
N MET A 86 15.65 2.57 4.06
CA MET A 86 16.26 2.76 2.74
C MET A 86 15.98 4.15 2.18
N ILE A 87 14.74 4.64 2.28
CA ILE A 87 14.35 5.98 1.80
C ILE A 87 15.15 7.06 2.51
N SER A 88 15.30 7.01 3.84
CA SER A 88 16.10 7.97 4.59
C SER A 88 17.57 7.99 4.11
N ARG A 89 18.15 6.82 3.82
CA ARG A 89 19.51 6.76 3.24
C ARG A 89 19.59 7.39 1.84
N ILE A 90 18.55 7.23 1.03
CA ILE A 90 18.48 7.84 -0.30
C ILE A 90 18.31 9.35 -0.19
N GLU A 91 17.51 9.84 0.76
CA GLU A 91 17.35 11.27 1.03
C GLU A 91 18.66 11.91 1.53
N ASP A 92 19.35 11.24 2.45
CA ASP A 92 20.69 11.65 2.90
C ASP A 92 21.67 11.74 1.72
N PHE A 93 21.65 10.75 0.83
CA PHE A 93 22.47 10.78 -0.38
C PHE A 93 22.08 11.92 -1.31
N ARG A 94 20.78 12.10 -1.59
CA ARG A 94 20.25 13.18 -2.44
C ARG A 94 20.68 14.56 -1.94
N SER A 95 20.66 14.78 -0.62
CA SER A 95 21.09 16.05 -0.02
C SER A 95 22.56 16.39 -0.28
N LYS A 96 23.41 15.37 -0.43
CA LYS A 96 24.86 15.51 -0.67
C LYS A 96 25.20 15.75 -2.13
N VAL A 97 24.33 15.33 -3.05
CA VAL A 97 24.65 15.27 -4.49
C VAL A 97 24.17 16.50 -5.28
N LYS A 98 23.44 17.45 -4.66
CA LYS A 98 22.96 18.72 -5.26
C LYS A 98 22.76 18.63 -6.78
N VAL A 99 21.67 17.97 -7.19
CA VAL A 99 21.11 18.09 -8.54
C VAL A 99 20.02 19.14 -8.52
#